data_AF-A0A2V5LW07-F1
#
_entry.id   AF-A0A2V5LW07-F1
#
_cell.length_a   1.000
_cell.length_b   1.000
_cell.length_c   1.000
_cell.angle_alpha   90.00
_cell.angle_beta   90.00
_cell.angle_gamma   90.00
#
_symmetry.space_group_name_H-M   'P 1'
#
loop_
_entity.id
_entity.type
_entity.pdbx_description
1 polymer ?
#
loop_
_entity_poly.entity_id
_entity_poly.type
_entity_poly.pdbx_seq_one_letter_code
_entity_poly.pdbx_strand_id
1 'polypeptide(L)' 'LSVPKLRALPIALQRRSILKWLRAQNISDVGFDVIERVRSLADCDAPTAKVNLPQDRHARRRAGKIFIE' A
#
# COMPACT_ATOMS: atom_id res chain seq x y z
N LEU A 1 -3.52 -7.03 -0.72
CA LEU A 1 -2.70 -6.95 0.51
C LEU A 1 -3.61 -6.88 1.75
N SER A 2 -3.38 -7.66 2.80
CA SER A 2 -4.22 -7.67 4.02
C SER A 2 -3.77 -6.59 5.01
N VAL A 3 -4.68 -5.70 5.44
CA VAL A 3 -4.39 -4.61 6.38
C VAL A 3 -4.06 -5.10 7.79
N PRO A 4 -4.83 -6.04 8.40
CA PRO A 4 -4.47 -6.57 9.72
C PRO A 4 -3.08 -7.23 9.74
N LYS A 5 -2.77 -8.05 8.73
CA LYS A 5 -1.46 -8.71 8.62
C LYS A 5 -0.33 -7.70 8.42
N LEU A 6 -0.58 -6.64 7.65
CA LEU A 6 0.42 -5.59 7.43
C LEU A 6 0.70 -4.81 8.73
N ARG A 7 -0.34 -4.39 9.46
CA ARG A 7 -0.19 -3.66 10.73
C ARG A 7 0.54 -4.45 11.82
N ALA A 8 0.45 -5.77 11.79
CA ALA A 8 1.16 -6.63 12.75
C ALA A 8 2.69 -6.66 12.53
N LEU A 9 3.18 -6.15 11.38
CA LEU A 9 4.61 -6.12 11.08
C LEU A 9 5.27 -4.83 11.61
N PRO A 10 6.54 -4.88 12.04
CA PRO A 10 7.37 -3.69 12.22
C PRO A 10 7.42 -2.83 10.95
N ILE A 11 7.54 -1.51 11.09
CA ILE A 11 7.47 -0.54 9.98
C ILE A 11 8.41 -0.91 8.82
N ALA A 12 9.64 -1.35 9.10
CA ALA A 12 10.59 -1.77 8.08
C ALA A 12 10.08 -2.97 7.25
N LEU A 13 9.40 -3.92 7.89
CA LEU A 13 8.79 -5.08 7.22
C LEU A 13 7.49 -4.73 6.50
N GLN A 14 6.73 -3.74 6.99
CA GLN A 14 5.59 -3.19 6.25
C GLN A 14 6.03 -2.63 4.90
N ARG A 15 7.05 -1.77 4.91
CA ARG A 15 7.63 -1.15 3.70
C ARG A 15 8.09 -2.20 2.69
N ARG A 16 8.86 -3.21 3.15
CA ARG A 16 9.31 -4.31 2.31
C ARG A 16 8.16 -5.14 1.73
N SER A 17 7.12 -5.39 2.53
CA SER A 17 5.93 -6.14 2.09
C SER A 17 5.12 -5.36 1.05
N ILE A 18 4.99 -4.05 1.21
CA ILE A 18 4.33 -3.16 0.25
C ILE A 18 5.11 -3.13 -1.06
N LEU A 19 6.43 -2.93 -1.02
CA LEU A 19 7.27 -2.94 -2.22
C LEU A 19 7.16 -4.27 -2.98
N LYS A 20 7.25 -5.40 -2.26
CA LYS A 20 7.08 -6.73 -2.85
C LYS A 20 5.70 -6.88 -3.50
N TRP A 21 4.65 -6.41 -2.82
CA TRP A 21 3.29 -6.47 -3.32
C TRP A 21 3.10 -5.60 -4.57
N LEU A 22 3.57 -4.35 -4.58
CA LEU A 22 3.47 -3.44 -5.74
C LEU A 22 4.19 -3.99 -6.97
N ARG A 23 5.38 -4.56 -6.79
CA ARG A 23 6.13 -5.23 -7.88
C ARG A 23 5.37 -6.42 -8.45
N ALA A 24 4.73 -7.22 -7.59
CA ALA A 24 3.88 -8.33 -8.02
C ALA A 24 2.61 -7.90 -8.77
N GLN A 25 2.27 -6.61 -8.76
CA GLN A 25 1.18 -6.02 -9.56
C GLN A 25 1.68 -5.29 -10.82
N ASN A 26 2.96 -5.49 -11.18
CA ASN A 26 3.63 -4.82 -12.29
C ASN A 26 3.64 -3.28 -12.18
N ILE A 27 3.56 -2.73 -10.97
CA ILE A 27 3.82 -1.30 -10.74
C ILE A 27 5.34 -1.14 -10.71
N SER A 28 5.90 -0.61 -11.79
CA SER A 28 7.31 -0.21 -11.87
C SER A 28 7.51 1.22 -11.33
N ASP A 29 8.77 1.62 -11.14
CA ASP A 29 9.13 2.96 -10.66
C ASP A 29 8.54 3.34 -9.28
N VAL A 30 8.58 2.36 -8.36
CA VAL A 30 8.10 2.52 -7.00
C VAL A 30 9.20 3.13 -6.13
N GLY A 31 9.17 4.45 -5.98
CA GLY A 31 9.98 5.19 -5.00
C GLY A 31 9.46 5.06 -3.55
N PHE A 32 10.26 5.55 -2.60
CA PHE A 32 9.91 5.54 -1.18
C PHE A 32 8.56 6.23 -0.88
N ASP A 33 8.28 7.35 -1.55
CA ASP A 33 7.03 8.11 -1.34
C ASP A 33 5.78 7.31 -1.75
N VAL A 34 5.88 6.49 -2.79
CA VAL A 34 4.79 5.59 -3.20
C VAL A 34 4.55 4.54 -2.11
N ILE A 35 5.63 3.99 -1.55
CA ILE A 35 5.55 2.98 -0.47
C ILE A 35 4.87 3.59 0.76
N GLU A 36 5.29 4.79 1.20
CA GLU A 36 4.70 5.42 2.39
C GLU A 36 3.25 5.86 2.16
N ARG A 37 2.89 6.34 0.96
CA ARG A 37 1.49 6.62 0.62
C ARG A 37 0.62 5.36 0.63
N VAL A 38 1.13 4.23 0.15
CA VAL A 38 0.39 2.95 0.25
C VAL A 38 0.36 2.44 1.69
N ARG A 39 1.42 2.67 2.48
CA ARG A 39 1.45 2.31 3.90
C ARG A 39 0.40 3.07 4.69
N SER A 40 0.20 4.36 4.41
CA SER A 40 -0.80 5.17 5.12
C SER A 40 -2.22 4.65 4.94
N LEU A 41 -2.54 3.94 3.85
CA LEU A 41 -3.82 3.26 3.71
C LEU A 41 -4.07 2.22 4.80
N ALA A 42 -3.03 1.67 5.43
CA ALA A 42 -3.17 0.71 6.52
C ALA A 42 -3.39 1.36 7.89
N ASP A 43 -3.19 2.67 8.03
CA ASP A 43 -3.36 3.37 9.30
C ASP A 43 -4.86 3.47 9.67
N CYS A 44 -5.17 3.29 10.95
CA CYS A 44 -6.56 3.31 11.44
C CYS A 44 -7.24 4.65 11.15
N ASP A 45 -6.50 5.74 11.36
CA ASP A 45 -6.97 7.12 11.26
C ASP A 45 -6.75 7.73 9.87
N ALA A 46 -6.38 6.89 8.88
CA ALA A 46 -6.15 7.37 7.53
C ALA A 46 -7.43 8.00 6.97
N PRO A 47 -7.44 9.31 6.67
CA PRO A 47 -8.64 10.00 6.19
C PRO A 47 -9.02 9.56 4.77
N THR A 48 -8.03 9.07 4.01
CA THR A 48 -8.20 8.67 2.63
C THR A 48 -8.14 7.15 2.50
N ALA A 49 -9.14 6.58 1.83
CA ALA A 49 -9.16 5.16 1.47
C ALA A 49 -8.54 4.89 0.09
N LYS A 50 -8.01 5.90 -0.62
CA LYS A 50 -7.44 5.80 -1.98
C LYS A 50 -6.12 6.59 -2.06
N VAL A 51 -5.12 6.05 -2.74
CA VAL A 51 -3.90 6.77 -3.15
C VAL A 51 -3.57 6.51 -4.62
N ASN A 52 -3.09 7.54 -5.30
CA ASN A 52 -2.69 7.44 -6.70
C ASN A 52 -1.29 6.80 -6.81
N LEU A 53 -1.14 5.89 -7.76
CA LEU A 53 0.09 5.21 -8.12
C LEU A 53 0.59 5.74 -9.48
N PRO A 54 1.84 5.43 -9.87
CA PRO A 54 2.28 5.61 -11.25
C PRO A 54 1.36 4.87 -12.24
N GLN A 55 1.44 5.26 -13.51
CA GLN A 55 0.74 4.62 -14.64
C GLN A 55 -0.79 4.72 -14.57
N ASP A 56 -1.32 5.84 -14.06
CA ASP A 56 -2.76 6.11 -13.92
C ASP A 56 -3.55 5.04 -13.15
N ARG A 57 -2.86 4.33 -12.25
CA ARG A 57 -3.46 3.34 -11.35
C ARG A 57 -3.68 3.91 -9.97
N HIS A 58 -4.50 3.25 -9.16
CA HIS A 58 -4.64 3.63 -7.76
C HIS A 58 -4.75 2.43 -6.82
N ALA A 59 -4.17 2.58 -5.63
CA ALA A 59 -4.38 1.65 -4.54
C ALA A 59 -5.56 2.12 -3.69
N ARG A 60 -6.44 1.20 -3.31
CA ARG A 60 -7.61 1.49 -2.47
C ARG A 60 -7.70 0.51 -1.30
N ARG A 61 -8.09 1.01 -0.13
CA ARG A 61 -8.48 0.20 1.03
C ARG A 61 -9.99 -0.05 1.00
N ARG A 62 -10.40 -1.31 1.08
CA ARG A 62 -11.78 -1.73 1.32
C ARG A 62 -11.81 -3.03 2.12
N ALA A 63 -12.71 -3.13 3.10
CA ALA A 63 -12.95 -4.37 3.87
C ALA A 63 -11.66 -5.04 4.41
N GLY A 64 -10.75 -4.26 5.00
CA GLY A 64 -9.51 -4.77 5.59
C GLY A 64 -8.45 -5.25 4.58
N LYS A 65 -8.61 -4.92 3.29
CA LYS A 65 -7.65 -5.22 2.23
C LYS A 65 -7.29 -3.96 1.45
N ILE A 66 -6.05 -3.91 0.95
CA ILE A 66 -5.58 -2.96 -0.06
C ILE A 66 -5.49 -3.70 -1.40
N PHE A 67 -6.00 -3.11 -2.46
CA PHE A 67 -5.99 -3.64 -3.84
C PHE A 67 -5.67 -2.52 -4.83
N ILE A 68 -5.25 -2.89 -6.04
CA ILE A 68 -5.06 -1.96 -7.16
C ILE A 68 -6.32 -1.97 -8.02
N GLU A 69 -6.73 -0.79 -8.44
CA GLU A 69 -7.78 -0.54 -9.42
C GLU A 69 -7.21 0.33 -10.55
#